data_AF-A0A0V0HDM2-F1
#
_entry.id   AF-A0A0V0HDM2-F1
#
_cell.length_a   1.000
_cell.length_b   1.000
_cell.length_c   1.000
_cell.angle_alpha   90.00
_cell.angle_beta   90.00
_cell.angle_gamma   90.00
#
_symmetry.space_group_name_H-M   'P 1'
#
loop_
_entity.id
_entity.type
_entity.pdbx_description
1 polymer ?
#
loop_
_entity_poly.entity_id
_entity_poly.type
_entity_poly.pdbx_seq_one_letter_code
_entity_poly.pdbx_strand_id
1 'polypeptide(L)'
;MVEFLAVWLAAVGSSPLILTRGYGGADEAKMLQRHLAGTPVKIGIGANRANTAACFLKRYGHISPCKHGDSDFEKRFSYNKQGNCSYSDQIGVAILDDGMQHISMWRDIEIVMVNAMIPWGNHQLIPLGPLREPLTALTRADIVVIHHADMVLTPFFFCISETTY
;
A
#
# COMPACT_ATOMS: atom_id res chain seq x y z
N MET A 1 6.00 5.58 -5.58
CA MET A 1 6.16 4.98 -4.24
C MET A 1 5.67 3.52 -4.20
N VAL A 2 4.42 3.23 -4.58
CA VAL A 2 3.87 1.86 -4.58
C VAL A 2 4.77 0.87 -5.34
N GLU A 3 5.19 1.25 -6.55
CA GLU A 3 6.13 0.44 -7.35
C GLU A 3 7.46 0.18 -6.63
N PHE A 4 8.05 1.21 -6.03
CA PHE A 4 9.29 1.10 -5.25
C PHE A 4 9.16 0.09 -4.10
N LEU A 5 8.08 0.17 -3.31
CA LEU A 5 7.80 -0.78 -2.23
C LEU A 5 7.63 -2.20 -2.77
N ALA A 6 6.91 -2.37 -3.88
CA ALA A 6 6.69 -3.68 -4.46
C ALA A 6 7.98 -4.32 -4.98
N VAL A 7 8.84 -3.54 -5.66
CA VAL A 7 10.15 -4.01 -6.13
C VAL A 7 11.05 -4.37 -4.94
N TRP A 8 11.07 -3.54 -3.90
CA TRP A 8 11.87 -3.80 -2.71
C TRP A 8 11.41 -5.06 -1.98
N LEU A 9 10.10 -5.25 -1.76
CA LEU A 9 9.54 -6.46 -1.15
C LEU A 9 9.83 -7.71 -1.99
N ALA A 10 9.74 -7.60 -3.31
CA ALA A 10 10.12 -8.67 -4.23
C ALA A 10 11.60 -9.04 -4.10
N ALA A 11 12.49 -8.05 -3.99
CA ALA A 11 13.92 -8.27 -3.81
C ALA A 11 14.26 -8.94 -2.47
N VAL A 12 13.47 -8.68 -1.43
CA VAL A 12 13.60 -9.34 -0.10
C VAL A 12 12.98 -10.76 -0.10
N GLY A 13 12.38 -11.20 -1.21
CA GLY A 13 11.85 -12.55 -1.38
C GLY A 13 10.38 -12.72 -1.01
N SER A 14 9.64 -11.62 -0.79
CA SER A 14 8.19 -11.66 -0.65
C SER A 14 7.51 -11.46 -2.01
N SER A 15 6.36 -12.11 -2.24
CA SER A 15 5.53 -11.83 -3.41
C SER A 15 4.43 -10.82 -3.02
N PRO A 16 4.56 -9.53 -3.38
CA PRO A 16 3.57 -8.53 -2.98
C PRO A 16 2.36 -8.50 -3.93
N LEU A 17 1.22 -8.07 -3.40
CA LEU A 17 -0.02 -7.79 -4.12
C LEU A 17 -0.32 -6.30 -4.08
N ILE A 18 -0.24 -5.60 -5.20
CA ILE A 18 -0.69 -4.21 -5.34
C ILE A 18 -2.19 -4.20 -5.60
N LEU A 19 -2.95 -3.46 -4.79
CA LEU A 19 -4.39 -3.26 -4.93
C LEU A 19 -4.68 -1.82 -5.32
N THR A 20 -5.10 -1.61 -6.55
CA THR A 20 -5.48 -0.28 -7.07
C THR A 20 -6.94 -0.27 -7.52
N ARG A 21 -7.58 0.91 -7.42
CA ARG A 21 -8.97 1.10 -7.88
C ARG A 21 -9.06 1.16 -9.40
N GLY A 22 -7.99 1.57 -10.08
CA GLY A 22 -7.97 1.79 -11.52
C GLY A 22 -8.62 3.11 -11.95
N TYR A 23 -8.35 4.21 -11.24
CA TYR A 23 -8.78 5.54 -11.68
C TYR A 23 -8.05 5.97 -12.97
N GLY A 24 -8.70 6.79 -13.81
CA GLY A 24 -8.04 7.43 -14.96
C GLY A 24 -7.79 6.57 -16.21
N GLY A 25 -8.52 5.46 -16.43
CA GLY A 25 -8.52 4.78 -17.73
C GLY A 25 -7.58 3.58 -17.87
N ALA A 26 -7.27 2.88 -16.78
CA ALA A 26 -6.40 1.70 -16.74
C ALA A 26 -4.93 1.93 -17.13
N ASP A 27 -4.51 3.15 -17.49
CA ASP A 27 -3.16 3.41 -17.96
C ASP A 27 -2.10 3.26 -16.87
N GLU A 28 -2.38 3.71 -15.65
CA GLU A 28 -1.48 3.51 -14.50
C GLU A 28 -1.31 2.02 -14.17
N ALA A 29 -2.41 1.26 -14.12
CA ALA A 29 -2.35 -0.16 -13.84
C ALA A 29 -1.63 -0.94 -14.97
N LYS A 30 -1.85 -0.57 -16.23
CA LYS A 30 -1.11 -1.11 -17.38
C LYS A 30 0.37 -0.73 -17.33
N MET A 31 0.72 0.46 -16.86
CA MET A 31 2.10 0.89 -16.67
C MET A 31 2.78 0.03 -15.62
N LEU A 32 2.16 -0.16 -14.44
CA LEU A 32 2.66 -1.04 -13.38
C LEU A 32 2.83 -2.48 -13.89
N GLN A 33 1.86 -3.00 -14.64
CA GLN A 33 1.95 -4.34 -15.25
C GLN A 33 3.14 -4.48 -16.19
N ARG A 34 3.47 -3.43 -16.95
CA ARG A 34 4.63 -3.43 -17.86
C ARG A 34 5.95 -3.36 -17.10
N HIS A 35 6.06 -2.47 -16.11
CA HIS A 35 7.30 -2.30 -15.34
C HIS A 35 7.61 -3.52 -14.46
N LEU A 36 6.58 -4.15 -13.92
CA LEU A 36 6.71 -5.28 -13.00
C LEU A 36 6.59 -6.64 -13.71
N ALA A 37 6.60 -6.65 -15.05
CA ALA A 37 6.57 -7.88 -15.83
C ALA A 37 7.80 -8.75 -15.50
N GLY A 38 7.56 -10.03 -15.19
CA GLY A 38 8.62 -10.97 -14.81
C GLY A 38 9.04 -10.91 -13.34
N THR A 39 8.45 -10.01 -12.54
CA THR A 39 8.62 -10.01 -11.08
C THR A 39 7.54 -10.88 -10.41
N PRO A 40 7.73 -11.31 -9.14
CA PRO A 40 6.68 -12.03 -8.41
C PRO A 40 5.48 -11.15 -8.01
N VAL A 41 5.53 -9.85 -8.30
CA VAL A 41 4.49 -8.87 -7.94
C VAL A 41 3.19 -9.16 -8.68
N LYS A 42 2.08 -9.14 -7.94
CA LYS A 42 0.73 -9.32 -8.45
C LYS A 42 -0.01 -7.98 -8.40
N ILE A 43 -0.79 -7.68 -9.43
CA ILE A 43 -1.54 -6.41 -9.51
C ILE A 43 -3.03 -6.73 -9.61
N GLY A 44 -3.76 -6.39 -8.55
CA GLY A 44 -5.22 -6.47 -8.48
C GLY A 44 -5.86 -5.11 -8.76
N ILE A 45 -6.69 -5.06 -9.80
CA ILE A 45 -7.41 -3.84 -10.21
C ILE A 45 -8.89 -4.04 -9.91
N GLY A 46 -9.51 -3.13 -9.16
CA GLY A 46 -10.96 -3.14 -8.99
C GLY A 46 -11.47 -2.10 -8.00
N ALA A 47 -12.69 -1.59 -8.26
CA ALA A 47 -13.34 -0.62 -7.39
C ALA A 47 -13.50 -1.13 -5.95
N ASN A 48 -13.85 -2.41 -5.79
CA ASN A 48 -13.88 -3.09 -4.50
C ASN A 48 -12.56 -3.85 -4.25
N ARG A 49 -11.61 -3.15 -3.65
CA ARG A 49 -10.26 -3.67 -3.37
C ARG A 49 -10.27 -4.88 -2.42
N ALA A 50 -11.24 -4.99 -1.51
CA ALA A 50 -11.35 -6.13 -0.60
C ALA A 50 -11.75 -7.40 -1.35
N ASN A 51 -12.72 -7.31 -2.26
CA ASN A 51 -13.11 -8.44 -3.12
C ASN A 51 -11.96 -8.83 -4.06
N THR A 52 -11.29 -7.84 -4.67
CA THR A 52 -10.12 -8.10 -5.51
C THR A 52 -9.02 -8.81 -4.72
N ALA A 53 -8.72 -8.36 -3.50
CA ALA A 53 -7.77 -9.02 -2.61
C ALA A 53 -8.16 -10.48 -2.34
N ALA A 54 -9.42 -10.74 -1.95
CA ALA A 54 -9.92 -12.08 -1.68
C ALA A 54 -9.77 -13.03 -2.89
N CYS A 55 -10.07 -12.55 -4.10
CA CYS A 55 -9.88 -13.32 -5.33
C CYS A 55 -8.40 -13.70 -5.55
N PHE A 56 -7.47 -12.77 -5.30
CA PHE A 56 -6.04 -13.00 -5.47
C PHE A 56 -5.50 -13.95 -4.40
N LEU A 57 -5.89 -13.77 -3.14
CA LEU A 57 -5.49 -14.65 -2.03
C LEU A 57 -6.03 -16.07 -2.24
N LYS A 58 -7.23 -16.23 -2.80
CA LYS A 58 -7.77 -17.55 -3.18
C LYS A 58 -7.00 -18.19 -4.34
N ARG A 59 -6.55 -17.40 -5.32
CA ARG A 59 -5.86 -17.89 -6.52
C ARG A 59 -4.40 -18.25 -6.27
N TYR A 60 -3.68 -17.41 -5.53
CA TYR A 60 -2.24 -17.52 -5.33
C TYR A 60 -1.87 -18.05 -3.95
N GLY A 61 -2.83 -18.17 -3.04
CA GLY A 61 -2.54 -18.42 -1.63
C GLY A 61 -1.93 -17.20 -0.95
N HIS A 62 -1.69 -17.34 0.35
CA HIS A 62 -1.05 -16.30 1.15
C HIS A 62 -0.14 -16.93 2.19
N ILE A 63 0.92 -16.21 2.55
CA ILE A 63 1.80 -16.59 3.64
C ILE A 63 1.12 -16.12 4.93
N SER A 64 0.79 -17.06 5.81
CA SER A 64 0.25 -16.71 7.13
C SER A 64 1.40 -16.12 7.98
N PRO A 65 1.19 -15.00 8.70
CA PRO A 65 2.20 -14.48 9.61
C PRO A 65 2.57 -15.56 10.63
N CYS A 66 3.85 -15.97 10.63
CA CYS A 66 4.37 -16.86 11.64
C CYS A 66 4.20 -16.17 12.99
N LYS A 67 3.29 -16.65 13.85
CA LYS A 67 3.26 -16.19 15.23
C LYS A 67 4.60 -16.56 15.86
N HIS A 68 5.37 -15.57 16.31
CA HIS A 68 6.56 -15.80 17.14
C HIS A 68 6.14 -16.67 18.33
N GLY A 69 6.55 -17.95 18.35
CA GLY A 69 6.37 -18.83 19.50
C GLY A 69 5.70 -20.20 19.29
N ASP A 70 5.26 -20.59 18.08
CA ASP A 70 4.78 -21.96 17.84
C ASP A 70 5.89 -22.82 17.20
N SER A 71 6.41 -23.80 17.94
CA SER A 71 7.30 -24.87 17.47
C SER A 71 6.61 -25.89 16.55
N ASP A 72 5.43 -25.56 16.02
CA ASP A 72 4.64 -26.38 15.09
C ASP A 72 4.58 -25.71 13.70
N PHE A 73 5.74 -25.21 13.23
CA PHE A 73 5.94 -24.60 11.91
C PHE A 73 5.47 -25.49 10.75
N GLU A 74 5.36 -26.81 10.96
CA GLU A 74 4.97 -27.78 9.91
C GLU A 74 3.47 -28.13 9.88
N LYS A 75 2.70 -27.95 10.96
CA LYS A 75 1.33 -28.51 11.06
C LYS A 75 0.21 -27.64 10.50
N ARG A 76 0.46 -26.35 10.20
CA ARG A 76 -0.56 -25.45 9.62
C ARG A 76 -0.64 -25.47 8.09
N PHE A 77 0.25 -26.21 7.42
CA PHE A 77 0.25 -26.38 5.96
C PHE A 77 -0.94 -27.18 5.38
N SER A 78 -1.88 -27.65 6.22
CA SER A 78 -2.95 -28.57 5.79
C SER A 78 -4.34 -27.97 5.59
N TYR A 79 -4.60 -26.68 5.90
CA TYR A 79 -5.90 -26.08 5.57
C TYR A 79 -5.84 -25.31 4.24
N ASN A 80 -6.27 -26.00 3.17
CA ASN A 80 -6.44 -25.56 1.78
C ASN A 80 -5.24 -25.68 0.84
N LYS A 81 -4.70 -26.90 0.71
CA LYS A 81 -4.01 -27.33 -0.51
C LYS A 81 -5.04 -27.57 -1.63
N GLN A 82 -5.46 -26.50 -2.29
CA GLN A 82 -6.20 -26.58 -3.55
C GLN A 82 -5.61 -25.57 -4.56
N GLY A 83 -4.35 -25.79 -4.89
CA GLY A 83 -3.63 -25.06 -5.93
C GLY A 83 -2.21 -25.61 -6.09
N ASN A 84 -1.80 -25.86 -7.34
CA ASN A 84 -0.42 -26.18 -7.73
C ASN A 84 0.46 -24.91 -7.66
N CYS A 85 0.54 -24.27 -6.50
CA CYS A 85 1.24 -22.99 -6.34
C CYS A 85 2.56 -23.19 -5.60
N SER A 86 3.67 -22.87 -6.24
CA SER A 86 5.00 -22.84 -5.63
C SER A 86 5.02 -21.81 -4.49
N TYR A 87 5.78 -22.04 -3.42
CA TYR A 87 5.88 -21.10 -2.28
C TYR A 87 6.27 -19.67 -2.71
N SER A 88 7.03 -19.55 -3.80
CA SER A 88 7.42 -18.28 -4.44
C SER A 88 6.25 -17.45 -4.98
N ASP A 89 5.09 -18.06 -5.21
CA ASP A 89 3.92 -17.40 -5.79
C ASP A 89 2.91 -16.94 -4.72
N GLN A 90 3.07 -17.36 -3.46
CA GLN A 90 2.14 -17.01 -2.38
C GLN A 90 2.25 -15.54 -2.00
N ILE A 91 1.11 -14.88 -1.78
CA ILE A 91 1.09 -13.47 -1.43
C ILE A 91 1.59 -13.30 0.01
N GLY A 92 2.71 -12.60 0.17
CA GLY A 92 3.28 -12.30 1.48
C GLY A 92 2.84 -10.94 2.04
N VAL A 93 2.60 -9.95 1.18
CA VAL A 93 2.26 -8.58 1.57
C VAL A 93 1.24 -8.01 0.58
N ALA A 94 0.26 -7.26 1.08
CA ALA A 94 -0.65 -6.48 0.24
C ALA A 94 -0.35 -4.98 0.38
N ILE A 95 -0.28 -4.27 -0.74
CA ILE A 95 -0.05 -2.83 -0.82
C ILE A 95 -1.32 -2.18 -1.34
N LEU A 96 -1.92 -1.30 -0.54
CA LEU A 96 -3.12 -0.58 -0.92
C LEU A 96 -2.76 0.77 -1.53
N ASP A 97 -2.97 0.90 -2.84
CA ASP A 97 -2.75 2.15 -3.56
C ASP A 97 -3.93 3.12 -3.35
N ASP A 98 -3.64 4.40 -3.09
CA ASP A 98 -4.58 5.46 -2.62
C ASP A 98 -5.55 4.95 -1.52
N GLY A 99 -4.95 4.42 -0.44
CA GLY A 99 -5.62 3.65 0.60
C GLY A 99 -6.19 4.45 1.77
N MET A 100 -5.58 5.58 2.10
CA MET A 100 -5.75 6.27 3.40
C MET A 100 -7.20 6.64 3.73
N GLN A 101 -8.00 6.98 2.71
CA GLN A 101 -9.41 7.38 2.88
C GLN A 101 -10.36 6.18 3.05
N HIS A 102 -9.87 4.96 2.86
CA HIS A 102 -10.67 3.74 2.88
C HIS A 102 -10.60 3.08 4.25
N ILE A 103 -11.25 3.72 5.21
CA ILE A 103 -11.19 3.40 6.66
C ILE A 103 -11.68 1.97 6.96
N SER A 104 -12.58 1.42 6.13
CA SER A 104 -13.15 0.08 6.34
C SER A 104 -12.18 -1.09 6.11
N MET A 105 -10.98 -0.83 5.62
CA MET A 105 -9.96 -1.86 5.38
C MET A 105 -8.84 -1.70 6.38
N TRP A 106 -8.66 -2.72 7.22
CA TRP A 106 -7.59 -2.79 8.20
C TRP A 106 -6.22 -2.91 7.52
N ARG A 107 -5.19 -2.31 8.13
CA ARG A 107 -3.80 -2.30 7.66
C ARG A 107 -2.87 -2.44 8.85
N ASP A 108 -1.77 -3.16 8.65
CA ASP A 108 -0.69 -3.25 9.63
C ASP A 108 0.15 -1.97 9.69
N ILE A 109 0.31 -1.29 8.54
CA ILE A 109 1.11 -0.08 8.37
C ILE A 109 0.39 0.87 7.41
N GLU A 110 0.22 2.14 7.81
CA GLU A 110 -0.28 3.24 6.98
C GLU A 110 0.88 4.19 6.62
N ILE A 111 1.11 4.37 5.31
CA ILE A 111 2.17 5.24 4.78
C ILE A 111 1.53 6.41 4.04
N VAL A 112 1.84 7.64 4.46
CA VAL A 112 1.32 8.86 3.85
C VAL A 112 2.41 9.59 3.07
N MET A 113 2.09 9.99 1.84
CA MET A 113 2.95 10.79 0.98
C MET A 113 2.65 12.28 1.15
N VAL A 114 3.66 13.09 1.48
CA VAL A 114 3.54 14.56 1.63
C VAL A 114 4.45 15.24 0.63
N ASN A 115 3.92 16.20 -0.14
CA ASN A 115 4.70 16.97 -1.12
C ASN A 115 5.49 18.06 -0.40
N ALA A 116 6.82 18.00 -0.47
CA ALA A 116 7.69 18.97 0.21
C ALA A 116 7.48 20.41 -0.28
N MET A 117 7.12 20.58 -1.55
CA MET A 117 6.95 21.90 -2.17
C MET A 117 5.68 22.60 -1.67
N ILE A 118 4.61 21.83 -1.46
CA ILE A 118 3.29 22.34 -1.10
C ILE A 118 2.62 21.32 -0.16
N PRO A 119 3.08 21.19 1.10
CA PRO A 119 2.63 20.10 1.96
C PRO A 119 1.13 20.18 2.30
N TRP A 120 0.57 21.39 2.49
CA TRP A 120 -0.82 21.59 2.94
C TRP A 120 -1.68 22.45 2.02
N GLY A 121 -1.12 22.93 0.90
CA GLY A 121 -1.82 23.85 0.00
C GLY A 121 -2.31 25.11 0.71
N ASN A 122 -3.61 25.38 0.63
CA ASN A 122 -4.27 26.51 1.29
C ASN A 122 -4.93 26.13 2.64
N HIS A 123 -4.63 24.96 3.20
CA HIS A 123 -5.21 24.44 4.45
C HIS A 123 -6.74 24.24 4.43
N GLN A 124 -7.37 24.24 3.26
CA GLN A 124 -8.81 24.06 3.11
C GLN A 124 -9.14 22.69 2.52
N LEU A 125 -10.27 22.14 2.94
CA LEU A 125 -10.83 20.92 2.38
C LEU A 125 -11.46 21.19 1.01
N ILE A 126 -11.56 20.14 0.18
CA ILE A 126 -12.37 20.17 -1.05
C ILE A 126 -13.80 20.64 -0.71
N PRO A 127 -14.41 21.55 -1.51
CA PRO A 127 -13.91 22.12 -2.77
C PRO A 127 -13.05 23.39 -2.63
N LEU A 128 -12.92 23.94 -1.42
CA LEU A 128 -12.22 25.21 -1.19
C LEU A 128 -10.68 25.06 -1.24
N GLY A 129 -10.17 23.84 -1.07
CA GLY A 129 -8.75 23.55 -1.15
C GLY A 129 -8.43 22.11 -1.58
N PRO A 130 -7.14 21.73 -1.62
CA PRO A 130 -6.70 20.44 -2.14
C PRO A 130 -6.78 19.31 -1.11
N LEU A 131 -6.98 19.61 0.18
CA LEU A 131 -7.03 18.59 1.22
C LEU A 131 -8.31 17.76 1.08
N ARG A 132 -8.17 16.44 1.05
CA ARG A 132 -9.34 15.53 1.04
C ARG A 132 -9.86 15.20 2.44
N GLU A 133 -9.00 15.35 3.44
CA GLU A 133 -9.27 15.10 4.86
C GLU A 133 -8.55 16.18 5.69
N PRO A 134 -9.01 16.48 6.92
CA PRO A 134 -8.33 17.43 7.79
C PRO A 134 -6.94 16.93 8.17
N LEU A 135 -6.03 17.83 8.55
CA LEU A 135 -4.66 17.45 8.95
C LEU A 135 -4.61 16.50 10.15
N THR A 136 -5.65 16.48 10.98
CA THR A 136 -5.82 15.50 12.07
C THR A 136 -5.87 14.06 11.56
N ALA A 137 -6.18 13.82 10.29
CA ALA A 137 -6.12 12.49 9.68
C ALA A 137 -4.69 11.92 9.61
N LEU A 138 -3.66 12.77 9.65
CA LEU A 138 -2.26 12.34 9.69
C LEU A 138 -1.90 11.56 10.95
N THR A 139 -2.69 11.68 12.01
CA THR A 139 -2.51 10.89 13.24
C THR A 139 -2.70 9.39 13.01
N ARG A 140 -3.31 8.98 11.88
CA ARG A 140 -3.43 7.58 11.46
C ARG A 140 -2.20 7.04 10.73
N ALA A 141 -1.23 7.89 10.39
CA ALA A 141 -0.04 7.48 9.64
C ALA A 141 1.01 6.91 10.58
N ASP A 142 1.54 5.73 10.26
CA ASP A 142 2.72 5.17 10.93
C ASP A 142 4.01 5.75 10.34
N ILE A 143 4.00 6.01 9.03
CA ILE A 143 5.16 6.53 8.28
C ILE A 143 4.70 7.69 7.39
N VAL A 144 5.43 8.80 7.47
CA VAL A 144 5.28 9.93 6.56
C VAL A 144 6.48 9.98 5.62
N VAL A 145 6.21 9.94 4.32
CA VAL A 145 7.23 10.04 3.26
C VAL A 145 7.11 11.39 2.58
N ILE A 146 8.16 12.19 2.72
CA ILE A 146 8.27 13.48 2.06
C ILE A 146 8.88 13.26 0.67
N HIS A 147 8.16 13.65 -0.38
CA HIS A 147 8.65 13.60 -1.77
C HIS A 147 8.88 15.01 -2.31
N HIS A 148 9.74 15.11 -3.35
CA HIS A 148 10.23 16.38 -3.89
C HIS A 148 11.05 17.23 -2.90
N ALA A 149 11.67 16.60 -1.90
CA ALA A 149 12.49 17.29 -0.92
C ALA A 149 13.72 17.98 -1.54
N ASP A 150 14.25 17.40 -2.62
CA ASP A 150 15.35 17.94 -3.43
C ASP A 150 14.99 19.22 -4.19
N MET A 151 13.69 19.48 -4.39
CA MET A 151 13.21 20.67 -5.11
C MET A 151 12.99 21.88 -4.18
N VAL A 152 13.17 21.69 -2.87
CA VAL A 152 12.99 22.76 -1.87
C VAL A 152 14.24 23.64 -1.83
N LEU A 153 14.16 24.80 -2.48
CA LEU A 153 15.27 25.75 -2.61
C LEU A 153 15.60 26.51 -1.31
N THR A 154 14.68 26.54 -0.35
CA THR A 154 14.84 27.24 0.95
C THR A 154 14.29 26.38 2.07
N PRO A 155 14.99 26.23 3.21
CA PRO A 155 14.49 25.47 4.35
C PRO A 155 13.26 26.18 4.94
N PHE A 156 12.08 25.76 4.50
CA PHE A 156 10.81 26.10 5.14
C PHE A 156 10.60 25.12 6.28
N PHE A 157 10.71 25.60 7.52
CA PHE A 157 10.28 24.84 8.69
C PHE A 157 8.76 24.87 8.73
N PHE A 158 8.11 23.73 8.52
CA PHE A 158 6.69 23.57 8.81
C PHE A 158 6.53 22.71 10.05
N CYS A 159 5.89 23.27 11.08
CA CYS A 159 5.62 22.55 12.32
C CYS A 159 4.37 21.69 12.13
N ILE A 160 4.50 20.38 12.35
CA ILE A 160 3.35 19.50 12.54
C ILE A 160 2.97 19.63 14.02
N SER A 161 2.24 20.69 14.37
CA SER A 161 1.75 20.83 15.75
C SER A 161 0.60 19.86 15.99
N GLU A 162 0.64 19.10 17.08
CA GLU A 162 -0.49 18.32 17.60
C GLU A 162 -1.74 19.22 17.63
N THR A 163 -2.69 18.95 16.73
CA THR A 163 -3.99 19.63 16.78
C THR A 163 -4.87 18.82 17.72
N THR A 164 -4.75 19.11 19.01
CA THR A 164 -5.72 18.67 20.01
C THR A 164 -7.01 19.45 19.77
N TYR A 165 -8.08 18.77 19.35
CA TYR A 165 -9.46 19.25 19.45
C TYR A 165 -10.29 18.19 20.18
#